data_AF-A0A199VGW3-F1
#
_entry.id   AF-A0A199VGW3-F1
#
_cell.length_a   1.000
_cell.length_b   1.000
_cell.length_c   1.000
_cell.angle_alpha   90.00
_cell.angle_beta   90.00
_cell.angle_gamma   90.00
#
_symmetry.space_group_name_H-M   'P 1'
#
loop_
_entity.id
_entity.type
_entity.pdbx_description
1 polymer ?
#
loop_
_entity_poly.entity_id
_entity_poly.type
_entity_poly.pdbx_seq_one_letter_code
_entity_poly.pdbx_strand_id
1 'polypeptide(L)'
;MAVALRYPEVSDLCIGKPPVRSLPPSATVADALAALRSGGAASYVAVVAGDRAPSPSRSPEKARDVAGRVGIADVVCFLCADERSLADPAGALRSPVSALLPKDAPPIRRVEPHAR
;
A
#
# COMPACT_ATOMS: atom_id res chain seq x y z
N MET A 1 -21.14 23.07 -8.90
CA MET A 1 -21.95 22.73 -7.72
C MET A 1 -21.02 22.03 -6.74
N ALA A 2 -20.44 22.77 -5.79
CA ALA A 2 -19.57 22.20 -4.77
C ALA A 2 -20.45 21.87 -3.56
N VAL A 3 -20.74 20.58 -3.34
CA VAL A 3 -21.29 20.12 -2.07
C VAL A 3 -20.20 20.34 -1.04
N ALA A 4 -20.35 21.38 -0.23
CA ALA A 4 -19.59 21.49 1.01
C ALA A 4 -19.94 20.25 1.83
N LEU A 5 -18.95 19.39 2.07
CA LEU A 5 -19.11 18.27 2.99
C LEU A 5 -19.39 18.87 4.37
N ARG A 6 -20.68 18.94 4.74
CA ARG A 6 -21.11 19.35 6.07
C ARG A 6 -21.01 18.10 6.94
N TYR A 7 -19.92 18.02 7.72
CA TYR A 7 -19.56 16.88 8.58
C TYR A 7 -19.23 15.56 7.85
N PRO A 8 -18.26 15.51 6.92
CA PRO A 8 -17.84 14.24 6.35
C PRO A 8 -17.10 13.44 7.43
N GLU A 9 -17.56 12.24 7.73
CA GLU A 9 -16.63 11.26 8.28
C GLU A 9 -15.62 10.96 7.15
N VAL A 10 -14.32 10.90 7.44
CA VAL A 10 -13.29 10.59 6.44
C VAL A 10 -13.59 9.25 5.73
N SER A 11 -14.29 8.35 6.43
CA SER A 11 -14.81 7.08 5.94
C SER A 11 -15.82 7.19 4.79
N ASP A 12 -16.54 8.32 4.66
CA ASP A 12 -17.48 8.54 3.56
C ASP A 12 -16.77 8.54 2.20
N LEU A 13 -15.49 8.96 2.18
CA LEU A 13 -14.64 8.93 0.97
C LEU A 13 -14.32 7.50 0.51
N CYS A 14 -14.60 6.50 1.35
CA CYS A 14 -14.37 5.09 1.07
C CYS A 14 -15.65 4.35 0.65
N ILE A 15 -16.83 4.98 0.66
CA ILE A 15 -18.08 4.34 0.26
C ILE A 15 -18.00 3.88 -1.21
N GLY A 16 -18.34 2.62 -1.45
CA GLY A 16 -18.34 2.01 -2.78
C GLY A 16 -16.95 1.70 -3.35
N LYS A 17 -15.86 2.01 -2.63
CA LYS A 17 -14.51 1.63 -3.05
C LYS A 17 -14.21 0.18 -2.64
N PRO A 18 -13.56 -0.61 -3.50
CA PRO A 18 -13.15 -1.96 -3.14
C PRO A 18 -12.13 -1.93 -1.99
N PRO A 19 -12.07 -3.01 -1.18
CA PRO A 19 -11.11 -3.10 -0.09
C PRO A 19 -9.67 -3.07 -0.63
N VAL A 20 -8.81 -2.31 0.03
CA VAL A 20 -7.38 -2.25 -0.29
C VAL A 20 -6.69 -3.48 0.28
N ARG A 21 -5.96 -4.21 -0.58
CA ARG A 21 -5.16 -5.37 -0.16
C ARG A 21 -3.88 -4.91 0.52
N SER A 22 -3.39 -5.68 1.47
CA SER A 22 -2.14 -5.42 2.18
C SER A 22 -1.08 -6.50 1.93
N LEU A 23 0.18 -6.09 1.86
CA LEU A 23 1.35 -6.96 1.78
C LEU A 23 2.39 -6.56 2.84
N PRO A 24 3.17 -7.53 3.37
CA PRO A 24 4.32 -7.22 4.21
C PRO A 24 5.45 -6.57 3.39
N PRO A 25 6.34 -5.78 4.01
CA PRO A 25 7.47 -5.17 3.32
C PRO A 25 8.46 -6.18 2.73
N SER A 26 8.46 -7.42 3.23
CA SER A 26 9.29 -8.53 2.74
C SER A 26 8.66 -9.30 1.57
N ALA A 27 7.42 -9.02 1.18
CA ALA A 27 6.82 -9.59 -0.02
C ALA A 27 7.61 -9.18 -1.26
N THR A 28 7.48 -9.92 -2.36
CA THR A 28 8.20 -9.59 -3.60
C THR A 28 7.42 -8.58 -4.44
N VAL A 29 8.13 -7.84 -5.31
CA VAL A 29 7.49 -6.97 -6.31
C VAL A 29 6.55 -7.79 -7.23
N ALA A 30 6.88 -9.05 -7.51
CA ALA A 30 6.00 -9.98 -8.22
C ALA A 30 4.66 -10.20 -7.49
N ASP A 31 4.68 -10.38 -6.16
CA ASP A 31 3.47 -10.52 -5.34
C ASP A 31 2.62 -9.25 -5.38
N ALA A 32 3.26 -8.08 -5.30
CA ALA A 32 2.58 -6.80 -5.45
C ALA A 32 1.94 -6.65 -6.82
N LEU A 33 2.65 -7.02 -7.89
CA LEU A 33 2.12 -6.99 -9.26
C LEU A 33 0.94 -7.95 -9.44
N ALA A 34 1.02 -9.17 -8.88
CA ALA A 34 -0.07 -10.13 -8.90
C ALA A 34 -1.31 -9.61 -8.13
N ALA A 35 -1.08 -8.97 -6.98
CA ALA A 35 -2.13 -8.35 -6.18
C ALA A 35 -2.82 -7.18 -6.90
N LEU A 36 -2.05 -6.35 -7.62
CA LEU A 36 -2.57 -5.27 -8.47
C LEU A 36 -3.39 -5.82 -9.64
N ARG A 37 -2.89 -6.83 -10.35
CA ARG A 37 -3.58 -7.44 -11.51
C ARG A 37 -4.90 -8.12 -11.15
N SER A 38 -4.95 -8.76 -9.99
CA SER A 38 -6.15 -9.46 -9.51
C SER A 38 -7.10 -8.57 -8.68
N GLY A 39 -6.76 -7.30 -8.48
CA GLY A 39 -7.51 -6.32 -7.68
C GLY A 39 -8.63 -5.60 -8.43
N GLY A 40 -8.82 -5.87 -9.73
CA GLY A 40 -9.82 -5.17 -10.55
C GLY A 40 -9.54 -3.66 -10.62
N ALA A 41 -10.48 -2.83 -10.19
CA ALA A 41 -10.37 -1.37 -10.19
C ALA A 41 -9.42 -0.79 -9.11
N ALA A 42 -8.83 -1.64 -8.24
CA ALA A 42 -7.91 -1.19 -7.22
C ALA A 42 -6.53 -0.87 -7.83
N SER A 43 -6.17 0.42 -7.86
CA SER A 43 -4.90 0.90 -8.43
C SER A 43 -3.69 0.75 -7.51
N TYR A 44 -3.89 0.33 -6.25
CA TYR A 44 -2.85 0.33 -5.22
C TYR A 44 -2.96 -0.86 -4.26
N VAL A 45 -1.82 -1.27 -3.72
CA VAL A 45 -1.65 -2.23 -2.64
C VAL A 45 -1.00 -1.51 -1.45
N ALA A 46 -1.52 -1.71 -0.24
CA ALA A 46 -0.94 -1.15 0.97
C ALA A 46 0.24 -2.02 1.43
N VAL A 47 1.34 -1.40 1.85
CA VAL A 47 2.46 -2.08 2.50
C VAL A 47 2.33 -1.88 3.99
N VAL A 48 2.15 -2.97 4.73
CA VAL A 48 1.90 -2.94 6.17
C VAL A 48 3.04 -3.67 6.85
N ALA A 49 3.74 -3.00 7.75
CA ALA A 49 4.77 -3.65 8.54
C ALA A 49 4.09 -4.74 9.41
N GLY A 50 4.41 -6.00 9.14
CA GLY A 50 3.84 -7.15 9.85
C GLY A 50 4.11 -7.08 11.34
N ASP A 51 3.15 -7.61 12.11
CA ASP A 51 3.08 -7.62 13.57
C ASP A 51 4.45 -7.92 14.22
N ARG A 52 5.04 -6.92 14.90
CA ARG A 52 5.83 -7.24 16.10
C ARG A 52 4.85 -7.92 17.05
N ALA A 53 5.23 -9.10 17.55
CA ALA A 53 4.40 -9.93 18.44
C ALA A 53 3.55 -9.09 19.41
N PRO A 54 2.30 -9.48 19.68
CA PRO A 54 1.41 -8.72 20.54
C PRO A 54 2.06 -8.54 21.91
N SER A 55 2.63 -7.36 22.16
CA SER A 55 3.04 -7.00 23.50
C SER A 55 1.76 -6.72 24.28
N PRO A 56 1.58 -7.27 25.50
CA PRO A 56 0.36 -7.10 26.30
C PRO A 56 0.05 -5.64 26.69
N SER A 57 0.93 -4.70 26.35
CA SER A 57 0.77 -3.25 26.54
C SER A 57 0.26 -2.49 25.31
N ARG A 58 0.04 -3.13 24.16
CA ARG A 58 -0.50 -2.48 22.95
C ARG A 58 -2.00 -2.66 22.88
N SER A 59 -2.74 -1.56 23.00
CA SER A 59 -4.15 -1.52 22.67
C SER A 59 -4.38 -2.04 21.24
N PRO A 60 -5.47 -2.77 20.97
CA PRO A 60 -5.83 -3.26 19.63
C PRO A 60 -6.05 -2.13 18.61
N GLU A 61 -6.02 -0.89 19.07
CA GLU A 61 -6.31 0.35 18.35
C GLU A 61 -5.08 1.03 17.73
N LYS A 62 -3.86 0.54 17.99
CA LYS A 62 -2.70 0.94 17.17
C LYS A 62 -2.79 0.25 15.82
N ALA A 63 -3.57 0.86 14.92
CA ALA A 63 -3.63 0.58 13.50
C ALA A 63 -2.23 0.21 13.02
N ARG A 64 -2.08 -0.99 12.45
CA ARG A 64 -0.80 -1.46 11.91
C ARG A 64 -0.19 -0.36 11.04
N ASP A 65 1.02 0.07 11.37
CA ASP A 65 1.68 1.17 10.64
C ASP A 65 1.75 0.80 9.16
N VAL A 66 1.05 1.59 8.35
CA VAL A 66 1.10 1.48 6.89
C VAL A 66 2.42 2.11 6.47
N ALA A 67 3.39 1.27 6.13
CA ALA A 67 4.71 1.69 5.68
C ALA A 67 4.65 2.42 4.33
N GLY A 68 3.61 2.18 3.54
CA GLY A 68 3.35 2.93 2.32
C GLY A 68 2.28 2.30 1.44
N ARG A 69 2.22 2.74 0.18
CA ARG A 69 1.38 2.15 -0.86
C ARG A 69 2.22 1.94 -2.11
N VAL A 70 1.85 0.95 -2.90
CA VAL A 70 2.49 0.63 -4.18
C VAL A 70 1.43 0.48 -5.25
N GLY A 71 1.61 1.18 -6.36
CA GLY A 71 0.80 1.07 -7.57
C GLY A 71 1.62 0.59 -8.77
N ILE A 72 0.95 0.47 -9.92
CA ILE A 72 1.60 0.02 -11.16
C ILE A 72 2.72 0.97 -11.61
N ALA A 73 2.56 2.28 -11.39
CA ALA A 73 3.54 3.28 -11.74
C ALA A 73 4.85 3.10 -10.94
N ASP A 74 4.76 2.76 -9.66
CA ASP A 74 5.93 2.52 -8.82
C ASP A 74 6.72 1.30 -9.31
N VAL A 75 6.03 0.24 -9.74
CA VAL A 75 6.66 -0.96 -10.35
C VAL A 75 7.34 -0.62 -11.67
N VAL A 76 6.68 0.14 -12.55
CA VAL A 76 7.27 0.56 -13.84
C VAL A 76 8.49 1.44 -13.61
N CYS A 77 8.39 2.44 -12.73
CA CYS A 77 9.52 3.30 -12.39
C CYS A 77 10.68 2.51 -11.80
N PHE A 78 10.42 1.52 -10.96
CA PHE A 78 11.45 0.64 -10.40
C PHE A 78 12.17 -0.19 -11.46
N LEU A 79 11.42 -0.78 -12.41
CA LEU A 79 12.00 -1.53 -13.51
C LEU A 79 12.85 -0.64 -14.43
N CYS A 80 12.40 0.59 -14.66
CA CYS A 80 13.11 1.57 -15.49
C CYS A 80 14.24 2.32 -14.76
N ALA A 81 14.41 2.14 -13.45
CA ALA A 81 15.42 2.88 -12.67
C ALA A 81 16.85 2.37 -12.90
N ASP A 82 17.02 1.12 -13.35
CA ASP A 82 18.31 0.49 -13.62
C ASP A 82 18.22 -0.32 -14.92
N GLU A 83 19.19 -0.14 -15.81
CA GLU A 83 19.37 -0.92 -17.04
C GLU A 83 19.40 -2.44 -16.77
N ARG A 84 19.92 -2.86 -15.61
CA ARG A 84 19.95 -4.27 -15.21
C ARG A 84 18.55 -4.81 -14.93
N SER A 85 17.66 -4.00 -14.37
CA SER A 85 16.26 -4.38 -14.14
C SER A 85 15.49 -4.52 -15.44
N LEU A 86 15.86 -3.76 -16.48
CA LEU A 86 15.31 -3.91 -17.83
C LEU A 86 15.86 -5.14 -18.55
N ALA A 87 17.14 -5.47 -18.34
CA ALA A 87 17.78 -6.64 -18.94
C ALA A 87 17.32 -7.97 -18.31
N ASP A 88 17.04 -7.99 -17.00
CA ASP A 88 16.47 -9.15 -16.28
C ASP A 88 15.28 -8.72 -15.39
N PRO A 89 14.08 -8.52 -15.97
CA PRO A 89 12.91 -8.12 -15.22
C PRO A 89 12.45 -9.23 -14.25
N ALA A 90 12.72 -10.50 -14.56
CA ALA A 90 12.36 -11.61 -13.68
C ALA A 90 13.19 -11.57 -12.38
N GLY A 91 14.48 -11.25 -12.48
CA GLY A 91 15.34 -10.99 -11.33
C GLY A 91 14.88 -9.77 -10.53
N ALA A 92 14.58 -8.65 -11.20
CA ALA A 92 14.14 -7.42 -10.56
C ALA A 92 12.84 -7.62 -9.75
N LEU A 93 11.87 -8.36 -10.30
CA LEU A 93 10.58 -8.65 -9.64
C LEU A 93 10.70 -9.49 -8.36
N ARG A 94 11.83 -10.17 -8.12
CA ARG A 94 12.09 -10.90 -6.86
C ARG A 94 12.54 -9.98 -5.73
N SER A 95 12.84 -8.72 -6.02
CA SER A 95 13.18 -7.73 -5.00
C SER A 95 12.04 -7.55 -4.00
N PRO A 96 12.33 -7.16 -2.75
CA PRO A 96 11.29 -6.89 -1.77
C PRO A 96 10.50 -5.62 -2.13
N VAL A 97 9.22 -5.58 -1.75
CA VAL A 97 8.33 -4.42 -1.96
C VAL A 97 8.82 -3.19 -1.20
N SER A 98 9.58 -3.37 -0.11
CA SER A 98 10.25 -2.26 0.59
C SER A 98 11.18 -1.44 -0.31
N ALA A 99 11.72 -2.01 -1.40
CA ALA A 99 12.54 -1.30 -2.37
C ALA A 99 11.75 -0.28 -3.19
N LEU A 100 10.41 -0.43 -3.27
CA LEU A 100 9.51 0.50 -3.97
C LEU A 100 9.04 1.66 -3.08
N LEU A 101 9.26 1.58 -1.77
CA LEU A 101 8.76 2.58 -0.84
C LEU A 101 9.65 3.84 -0.88
N PRO A 102 9.07 5.04 -1.06
CA PRO A 102 9.83 6.28 -0.98
C PRO A 102 10.38 6.45 0.44
N LYS A 103 11.64 6.85 0.55
CA LYS A 103 12.29 7.10 1.86
C LYS A 103 11.66 8.26 2.62
N ASP A 104 11.12 9.24 1.90
CA ASP A 104 10.54 10.48 2.44
C ASP A 104 9.04 10.61 2.12
N ALA A 105 8.31 9.49 2.09
CA ALA A 105 6.87 9.51 1.81
C ALA A 105 6.08 10.20 2.95
N PRO A 106 5.03 10.98 2.64
CA PRO A 106 4.13 11.47 3.66
C PRO A 106 3.46 10.29 4.39
N PRO A 107 3.15 10.44 5.69
CA PRO A 107 2.57 9.36 6.48
C PRO A 107 1.22 8.93 5.91
N ILE A 108 1.04 7.62 5.68
CA ILE A 108 -0.21 7.04 5.22
C ILE A 108 -0.97 6.51 6.44
N ARG A 109 -2.20 6.99 6.62
CA ARG A 109 -3.10 6.54 7.69
C ARG A 109 -4.16 5.61 7.12
N ARG A 110 -4.35 4.46 7.76
CA ARG A 110 -5.50 3.61 7.52
C ARG A 110 -6.77 4.30 8.06
N VAL A 111 -7.80 4.35 7.23
CA VAL A 111 -9.12 4.88 7.60
C VAL A 111 -9.99 3.72 8.04
N GLU A 112 -10.44 3.74 9.29
CA GLU A 112 -11.40 2.76 9.78
C GLU A 112 -12.83 3.13 9.35
N PRO A 113 -13.79 2.20 9.31
CA PRO A 113 -15.15 2.45 8.82
C PRO A 113 -15.94 3.54 9.58
N HIS A 114 -15.53 3.88 10.80
CA HIS A 114 -16.19 4.87 11.67
C HIS A 114 -15.26 6.04 12.03
N ALA A 115 -14.28 6.31 11.16
CA ALA A 115 -13.30 7.36 11.38
C ALA A 115 -13.92 8.72 11.02
N ARG A 116 -14.12 9.54 12.05
CA ARG A 116 -14.49 10.96 11.92
C ARG A 116 -13.37 11.79 11.32
#